data_AF-A0A7J6IVH3-F1
#
_entry.id   AF-A0A7J6IVH3-F1
#
_cell.length_a   1.000
_cell.length_b   1.000
_cell.length_c   1.000
_cell.angle_alpha   90.00
_cell.angle_beta   90.00
_cell.angle_gamma   90.00
#
_symmetry.space_group_name_H-M   'P 1'
#
loop_
_entity.id
_entity.type
_entity.pdbx_description
1 polymer ?
#
loop_
_entity_poly.entity_id
_entity_poly.type
_entity_poly.pdbx_seq_one_letter_code
_entity_poly.pdbx_strand_id
1 'polypeptide(L)'
;MLSQYTLSAVALLASLAQPVIAQVSTKCNPMNTTCPADPAFGMDYTFNFNATPSTDAWETTVRPVTYTADNGAEFTISKQGDSPTIRTKFYFFFGRTEIHMRAATGKGIVSSMMWLSDTLDEVDWEFLGVKNDALSNFFGKGVEDFKNGATHAVSGSIHDDFHNYTTVWTKDQLEWWVDGSQVRVLKATDANNTAAYPQTPMRLSLGIWAGGDPRMAAGTREWAGGDTDYAAGPYTMYVKSAQVTDYSSGKEYSFGDKTGSWESIKITEGNSTVKEALLAEPSKSVSEKFDSLNPTAKTAVYASGVGVGCALIAFGLWYFIRQRKRGAAEARMREAKAEEERLEMERFQKSGIDPDSFNGSTGTEYNARDFSKNGMVQETSYSVPATQEKAVWDAAPAAAAGAGAVGAAGGMRAYSDSRTGTPVLPPLRTQSPSVPPSGPLPMAPSRSTSHGGYSRLGSPDQHSPPPMSPPHGGYSDNAFGNQQGGFGNNGYGGGNQGYQGGFR
;
A
#
# COMPACT_ATOMS: atom_id res chain seq x y z
N MET A 1 33.67 -54.99 -17.43
CA MET A 1 33.63 -53.72 -16.68
C MET A 1 33.28 -52.61 -17.67
N LEU A 2 32.12 -51.97 -17.51
CA LEU A 2 31.68 -50.87 -18.38
C LEU A 2 30.76 -49.94 -17.58
N SER A 3 31.16 -48.66 -17.53
CA SER A 3 30.42 -47.46 -17.15
C SER A 3 29.26 -47.54 -16.14
N GLN A 4 29.52 -47.07 -14.93
CA GLN A 4 28.53 -46.40 -14.07
C GLN A 4 28.92 -44.91 -13.94
N TYR A 5 27.99 -44.08 -13.44
CA TYR A 5 28.16 -42.66 -13.09
C TYR A 5 28.11 -41.60 -14.21
N THR A 6 26.90 -41.30 -14.70
CA THR A 6 26.53 -39.93 -15.15
C THR A 6 25.03 -39.66 -14.92
N LEU A 7 24.62 -39.45 -13.66
CA LEU A 7 23.29 -38.94 -13.31
C LEU A 7 23.31 -38.24 -11.93
N SER A 8 23.34 -36.90 -11.91
CA SER A 8 22.73 -35.98 -10.91
C SER A 8 23.38 -34.59 -10.94
N ALA A 9 22.82 -33.67 -11.74
CA ALA A 9 23.22 -32.26 -11.72
C ALA A 9 22.07 -31.30 -12.13
N VAL A 10 20.81 -31.65 -11.80
CA VAL A 10 19.61 -30.83 -12.14
C VAL A 10 18.70 -30.57 -10.93
N ALA A 11 18.84 -31.31 -9.83
CA ALA A 11 17.93 -31.28 -8.69
C ALA A 11 18.23 -30.16 -7.65
N LEU A 12 18.58 -28.95 -8.08
CA LEU A 12 18.89 -27.84 -7.15
C LEU A 12 18.42 -26.44 -7.60
N LEU A 13 17.46 -26.37 -8.53
CA LEU A 13 16.74 -25.13 -8.91
C LEU A 13 15.21 -25.25 -8.77
N ALA A 14 14.70 -26.35 -8.20
CA ALA A 14 13.27 -26.64 -8.09
C ALA A 14 12.66 -26.33 -6.69
N SER A 15 13.36 -25.56 -5.84
CA SER A 15 12.97 -25.31 -4.43
C SER A 15 12.31 -23.95 -4.16
N LEU A 16 11.95 -23.19 -5.20
CA LEU A 16 11.22 -21.91 -5.07
C LEU A 16 9.77 -21.96 -5.56
N ALA A 17 9.27 -23.13 -5.98
CA ALA A 17 7.85 -23.36 -6.19
C ALA A 17 7.18 -23.68 -4.84
N GLN A 18 6.97 -22.66 -4.00
CA GLN A 18 5.99 -22.79 -2.92
C GLN A 18 4.61 -22.98 -3.58
N PRO A 19 3.83 -24.03 -3.22
CA PRO A 19 2.46 -24.13 -3.67
C PRO A 19 1.67 -22.98 -3.04
N VAL A 20 1.25 -22.02 -3.87
CA VAL A 20 0.37 -20.93 -3.42
C VAL A 20 -1.04 -21.51 -3.34
N ILE A 21 -1.31 -22.18 -2.23
CA ILE A 21 -2.68 -22.23 -1.67
C ILE A 21 -3.01 -20.79 -1.27
N ALA A 22 -4.27 -20.36 -1.42
CA ALA A 22 -4.74 -19.07 -0.92
C ALA A 22 -4.86 -19.05 0.62
N GLN A 23 -3.95 -19.72 1.32
CA GLN A 23 -3.95 -19.89 2.75
C GLN A 23 -3.39 -18.62 3.40
N VAL A 24 -4.28 -17.84 4.01
CA VAL A 24 -3.92 -16.70 4.85
C VAL A 24 -2.98 -17.12 5.98
N SER A 25 -2.07 -16.22 6.36
CA SER A 25 -1.11 -16.48 7.44
C SER A 25 -0.93 -15.26 8.33
N THR A 26 -0.73 -15.54 9.62
CA THR A 26 -0.34 -14.54 10.62
C THR A 26 1.12 -14.76 11.02
N LYS A 27 1.77 -13.67 11.48
CA LYS A 27 3.10 -13.74 12.11
C LYS A 27 3.02 -14.33 13.53
N CYS A 28 1.88 -14.24 14.19
CA CYS A 28 1.67 -14.70 15.55
C CYS A 28 0.22 -15.09 15.75
N ASN A 29 -0.07 -16.39 15.94
CA ASN A 29 -1.43 -16.84 16.22
C ASN A 29 -1.65 -16.94 17.75
N PRO A 30 -2.56 -16.14 18.34
CA PRO A 30 -2.74 -16.08 19.78
C PRO A 30 -3.43 -17.32 20.38
N MET A 31 -4.05 -18.18 19.55
CA MET A 31 -4.51 -19.51 20.00
C MET A 31 -3.33 -20.47 20.26
N ASN A 32 -2.16 -20.22 19.67
CA ASN A 32 -0.99 -21.07 19.78
C ASN A 32 0.06 -20.50 20.76
N THR A 33 0.29 -19.18 20.75
CA THR A 33 1.33 -18.50 21.55
C THR A 33 0.80 -17.21 22.17
N THR A 34 1.55 -16.58 23.07
CA THR A 34 1.26 -15.19 23.49
C THR A 34 1.79 -14.24 22.41
N CYS A 35 0.93 -13.32 21.95
CA CYS A 35 1.27 -12.34 20.91
C CYS A 35 1.34 -10.91 21.49
N PRO A 36 2.01 -9.97 20.78
CA PRO A 36 1.90 -8.55 21.07
C PRO A 36 0.44 -8.08 21.00
N ALA A 37 0.13 -6.95 21.65
CA ALA A 37 -1.19 -6.35 21.54
C ALA A 37 -1.38 -5.70 20.16
N ASP A 38 -2.58 -5.87 19.60
CA ASP A 38 -2.99 -5.36 18.30
C ASP A 38 -3.42 -3.88 18.42
N PRO A 39 -2.86 -2.94 17.63
CA PRO A 39 -3.25 -1.54 17.72
C PRO A 39 -4.74 -1.34 17.37
N ALA A 40 -5.53 -0.78 18.29
CA ALA A 40 -6.95 -0.53 18.08
C ALA A 40 -7.18 0.70 17.20
N PHE A 41 -8.37 0.85 16.62
CA PHE A 41 -8.74 2.03 15.85
C PHE A 41 -9.53 3.04 16.69
N GLY A 42 -10.53 2.57 17.43
CA GLY A 42 -11.27 3.35 18.43
C GLY A 42 -11.97 4.60 17.90
N MET A 43 -12.34 4.62 16.62
CA MET A 43 -13.03 5.73 15.96
C MET A 43 -13.84 5.31 14.73
N ASP A 44 -14.60 6.27 14.20
CA ASP A 44 -15.17 6.26 12.86
C ASP A 44 -14.36 7.22 11.97
N TYR A 45 -13.96 6.79 10.77
CA TYR A 45 -13.20 7.64 9.85
C TYR A 45 -13.35 7.21 8.39
N THR A 46 -13.44 8.19 7.48
CA THR A 46 -13.45 7.97 6.03
C THR A 46 -12.09 8.30 5.43
N PHE A 47 -11.36 7.28 4.99
CA PHE A 47 -10.17 7.43 4.15
C PHE A 47 -10.62 7.73 2.72
N ASN A 48 -10.26 8.90 2.20
CA ASN A 48 -10.43 9.25 0.79
C ASN A 48 -9.10 9.02 0.08
N PHE A 49 -9.09 8.24 -1.00
CA PHE A 49 -7.87 7.83 -1.71
C PHE A 49 -7.53 8.73 -2.91
N ASN A 50 -8.05 9.97 -2.94
CA ASN A 50 -7.71 11.00 -3.93
C ASN A 50 -6.23 11.44 -3.86
N ALA A 51 -5.55 11.08 -2.78
CA ALA A 51 -4.11 11.17 -2.57
C ALA A 51 -3.63 9.95 -1.77
N THR A 52 -2.31 9.78 -1.65
CA THR A 52 -1.71 8.73 -0.82
C THR A 52 -2.22 8.82 0.64
N PRO A 53 -2.77 7.74 1.22
CA PRO A 53 -3.27 7.75 2.59
C PRO A 53 -2.13 7.88 3.61
N SER A 54 -2.46 8.27 4.84
CA SER A 54 -1.46 8.37 5.92
C SER A 54 -0.77 7.02 6.14
N THR A 55 0.57 7.07 6.16
CA THR A 55 1.44 5.94 6.48
C THR A 55 1.32 5.46 7.92
N ASP A 56 0.65 6.21 8.81
CA ASP A 56 0.36 5.77 10.18
C ASP A 56 -0.84 4.82 10.22
N ALA A 57 -1.78 5.00 9.28
CA ALA A 57 -2.99 4.20 9.16
C ALA A 57 -2.83 3.00 8.21
N TRP A 58 -2.05 3.15 7.13
CA TRP A 58 -1.94 2.14 6.06
C TRP A 58 -0.50 1.70 5.80
N GLU A 59 -0.34 0.44 5.39
CA GLU A 59 0.89 -0.12 4.83
C GLU A 59 0.62 -0.77 3.47
N THR A 60 1.62 -0.73 2.58
CA THR A 60 1.65 -1.55 1.37
C THR A 60 2.31 -2.88 1.69
N THR A 61 1.58 -3.99 1.52
CA THR A 61 2.06 -5.34 1.85
C THR A 61 2.72 -6.01 0.65
N VAL A 62 2.20 -5.77 -0.55
CA VAL A 62 2.72 -6.29 -1.83
C VAL A 62 2.51 -5.21 -2.89
N ARG A 63 3.57 -4.85 -3.64
CA ARG A 63 3.64 -3.87 -4.77
C ARG A 63 3.05 -2.46 -4.52
N PRO A 64 3.66 -1.38 -5.05
CA PRO A 64 3.10 -0.04 -4.87
C PRO A 64 1.71 0.11 -5.52
N VAL A 65 0.90 0.98 -4.93
CA VAL A 65 -0.43 1.40 -5.41
C VAL A 65 -0.35 2.86 -5.83
N THR A 66 -0.97 3.20 -6.96
CA THR A 66 -1.04 4.58 -7.47
C THR A 66 -2.28 5.27 -6.89
N TYR A 67 -2.24 6.59 -6.69
CA TYR A 67 -3.37 7.36 -6.18
C TYR A 67 -3.64 8.54 -7.12
N THR A 68 -4.88 8.68 -7.58
CA THR A 68 -5.32 9.75 -8.48
C THR A 68 -6.57 10.44 -7.93
N ALA A 69 -6.73 11.74 -8.22
CA ALA A 69 -7.85 12.52 -7.70
C ALA A 69 -9.22 12.02 -8.20
N ASP A 70 -9.26 11.50 -9.43
CA ASP A 70 -10.50 11.10 -10.12
C ASP A 70 -10.91 9.65 -9.83
N ASN A 71 -9.95 8.72 -9.76
CA ASN A 71 -10.23 7.28 -9.61
C ASN A 71 -9.98 6.75 -8.18
N GLY A 72 -9.20 7.47 -7.36
CA GLY A 72 -8.77 7.01 -6.04
C GLY A 72 -7.51 6.15 -6.10
N ALA A 73 -7.47 5.10 -5.28
CA ALA A 73 -6.40 4.10 -5.27
C ALA A 73 -6.53 3.13 -6.47
N GLU A 74 -5.46 2.97 -7.23
CA GLU A 74 -5.38 2.16 -8.45
C GLU A 74 -4.46 0.95 -8.22
N PHE A 75 -5.06 -0.24 -8.17
CA PHE A 75 -4.40 -1.52 -7.93
C PHE A 75 -4.24 -2.27 -9.25
N THR A 76 -3.05 -2.25 -9.85
CA THR A 76 -2.82 -2.74 -11.23
C THR A 76 -1.98 -4.01 -11.31
N ILE A 77 -2.48 -5.02 -12.03
CA ILE A 77 -1.72 -6.18 -12.49
C ILE A 77 -1.28 -5.95 -13.94
N SER A 78 0.03 -5.78 -14.15
CA SER A 78 0.63 -5.61 -15.48
C SER A 78 1.39 -6.85 -15.97
N LYS A 79 1.71 -7.79 -15.07
CA LYS A 79 2.45 -9.03 -15.38
C LYS A 79 2.25 -10.07 -14.28
N GLN A 80 2.67 -11.30 -14.56
CA GLN A 80 2.66 -12.40 -13.59
C GLN A 80 3.41 -12.03 -12.31
N GLY A 81 2.79 -12.32 -11.16
CA GLY A 81 3.33 -12.00 -9.83
C GLY A 81 3.17 -10.55 -9.37
N ASP A 82 2.46 -9.71 -10.11
CA ASP A 82 1.88 -8.49 -9.52
C ASP A 82 0.61 -8.85 -8.75
N SER A 83 0.48 -8.31 -7.54
CA SER A 83 -0.71 -8.38 -6.70
C SER A 83 -0.68 -7.19 -5.73
N PRO A 84 -0.89 -5.95 -6.21
CA PRO A 84 -0.86 -4.78 -5.34
C PRO A 84 -1.92 -4.86 -4.24
N THR A 85 -1.48 -4.67 -3.00
CA THR A 85 -2.29 -4.79 -1.79
C THR A 85 -1.84 -3.78 -0.73
N ILE A 86 -2.81 -3.08 -0.14
CA ILE A 86 -2.64 -2.26 1.07
C ILE A 86 -3.42 -2.88 2.23
N ARG A 87 -2.97 -2.62 3.46
CA ARG A 87 -3.60 -3.10 4.69
C ARG A 87 -3.57 -2.03 5.77
N THR A 88 -4.58 -2.02 6.64
CA THR A 88 -4.60 -1.16 7.83
C THR A 88 -3.55 -1.62 8.85
N LYS A 89 -2.81 -0.67 9.42
CA LYS A 89 -1.88 -0.92 10.53
C LYS A 89 -2.58 -1.13 11.87
N PHE A 90 -3.80 -0.62 11.97
CA PHE A 90 -4.74 -0.83 13.07
C PHE A 90 -5.71 -1.97 12.76
N TYR A 91 -6.32 -2.46 13.83
CA TYR A 91 -7.45 -3.37 13.83
C TYR A 91 -8.70 -2.65 14.33
N PHE A 92 -9.87 -3.15 13.97
CA PHE A 92 -11.16 -2.80 14.58
C PHE A 92 -11.78 -4.05 15.19
N PHE A 93 -12.63 -3.89 16.22
CA PHE A 93 -13.20 -5.02 16.94
C PHE A 93 -14.72 -4.88 17.09
N PHE A 94 -15.44 -5.65 16.26
CA PHE A 94 -16.76 -5.30 15.76
C PHE A 94 -16.76 -3.93 15.07
N GLY A 95 -17.75 -3.67 14.22
CA GLY A 95 -17.71 -2.44 13.44
C GLY A 95 -18.45 -2.47 12.13
N ARG A 96 -18.00 -1.60 11.24
CA ARG A 96 -18.48 -1.45 9.88
C ARG A 96 -17.32 -1.07 8.98
N THR A 97 -17.32 -1.58 7.74
CA THR A 97 -16.60 -0.92 6.65
C THR A 97 -17.57 -0.57 5.54
N GLU A 98 -17.37 0.59 4.93
CA GLU A 98 -18.11 1.05 3.74
C GLU A 98 -17.06 1.42 2.69
N ILE A 99 -16.89 0.55 1.68
CA ILE A 99 -15.85 0.67 0.66
C ILE A 99 -16.49 1.00 -0.68
N HIS A 100 -16.07 2.11 -1.27
CA HIS A 100 -16.57 2.60 -2.54
C HIS A 100 -15.56 2.23 -3.64
N MET A 101 -15.85 1.17 -4.40
CA MET A 101 -14.89 0.59 -5.34
C MET A 101 -15.51 0.10 -6.65
N ARG A 102 -14.63 -0.15 -7.62
CA ARG A 102 -14.90 -0.76 -8.91
C ARG A 102 -13.89 -1.88 -9.14
N ALA A 103 -14.37 -3.06 -9.47
CA ALA A 103 -13.54 -4.24 -9.68
C ALA A 103 -12.76 -4.17 -10.99
N ALA A 104 -11.68 -4.96 -11.07
CA ALA A 104 -10.95 -5.16 -12.31
C ALA A 104 -11.63 -6.24 -13.17
N THR A 105 -11.84 -5.94 -14.45
CA THR A 105 -12.14 -6.97 -15.45
C THR A 105 -10.92 -7.85 -15.74
N GLY A 106 -11.13 -8.98 -16.39
CA GLY A 106 -10.07 -9.86 -16.90
C GLY A 106 -10.22 -11.31 -16.47
N LYS A 107 -9.81 -12.23 -17.34
CA LYS A 107 -9.88 -13.67 -17.03
C LYS A 107 -8.90 -14.04 -15.92
N GLY A 108 -9.38 -14.75 -14.90
CA GLY A 108 -8.55 -15.13 -13.76
C GLY A 108 -8.14 -13.96 -12.84
N ILE A 109 -8.63 -12.75 -13.09
CA ILE A 109 -8.37 -11.58 -12.25
C ILE A 109 -9.42 -11.50 -11.15
N VAL A 110 -8.94 -11.19 -9.95
CA VAL A 110 -9.74 -11.13 -8.73
C VAL A 110 -9.44 -9.83 -8.01
N SER A 111 -10.49 -9.07 -7.69
CA SER A 111 -10.41 -7.87 -6.82
C SER A 111 -10.98 -8.24 -5.46
N SER A 112 -10.34 -7.80 -4.38
CA SER A 112 -10.59 -8.35 -3.04
C SER A 112 -10.62 -7.28 -1.96
N MET A 113 -11.58 -7.43 -1.05
CA MET A 113 -11.63 -6.72 0.23
C MET A 113 -11.67 -7.77 1.33
N MET A 114 -10.61 -7.88 2.12
CA MET A 114 -10.49 -8.95 3.13
C MET A 114 -10.23 -8.35 4.50
N TRP A 115 -11.06 -8.71 5.47
CA TRP A 115 -10.77 -8.55 6.88
C TRP A 115 -10.10 -9.82 7.39
N LEU A 116 -8.98 -9.68 8.12
CA LEU A 116 -8.26 -10.84 8.66
C LEU A 116 -7.74 -10.55 10.08
N SER A 117 -8.00 -11.48 11.01
CA SER A 117 -7.48 -11.45 12.38
C SER A 117 -6.18 -12.26 12.53
N ASP A 118 -5.48 -12.07 13.63
CA ASP A 118 -4.33 -12.91 13.97
C ASP A 118 -4.72 -14.32 14.46
N THR A 119 -6.01 -14.63 14.69
CA THR A 119 -6.48 -16.02 14.81
C THR A 119 -6.83 -16.67 13.47
N LEU A 120 -6.79 -15.91 12.36
CA LEU A 120 -7.32 -16.27 11.05
C LEU A 120 -8.86 -16.41 11.05
N ASP A 121 -9.56 -15.58 11.85
CA ASP A 121 -10.94 -15.22 11.51
C ASP A 121 -10.90 -14.29 10.29
N GLU A 122 -11.77 -14.53 9.31
CA GLU A 122 -11.75 -13.89 8.00
C GLU A 122 -13.16 -13.54 7.55
N VAL A 123 -13.30 -12.38 6.90
CA VAL A 123 -14.52 -11.93 6.22
C VAL A 123 -14.11 -11.23 4.94
N ASP A 124 -14.69 -11.62 3.82
CA ASP A 124 -14.27 -11.10 2.51
C ASP A 124 -15.42 -10.62 1.63
N TRP A 125 -15.03 -9.81 0.65
CA TRP A 125 -15.68 -9.66 -0.64
C TRP A 125 -14.68 -9.99 -1.75
N GLU A 126 -15.10 -10.81 -2.70
CA GLU A 126 -14.31 -11.21 -3.87
C GLU A 126 -15.08 -10.90 -5.16
N PHE A 127 -14.41 -10.26 -6.12
CA PHE A 127 -15.00 -9.86 -7.39
C PHE A 127 -14.19 -10.47 -8.54
N LEU A 128 -14.84 -11.32 -9.33
CA LEU A 128 -14.19 -12.01 -10.44
C LEU A 128 -14.30 -11.18 -11.72
N GLY A 129 -13.17 -10.96 -12.41
CA GLY A 129 -13.09 -10.16 -13.64
C GLY A 129 -13.88 -10.69 -14.85
N VAL A 130 -14.57 -11.84 -14.69
CA VAL A 130 -15.44 -12.50 -15.69
C VAL A 130 -16.91 -12.59 -15.28
N LYS A 131 -17.31 -12.09 -14.10
CA LYS A 131 -18.70 -12.09 -13.60
C LYS A 131 -19.13 -10.69 -13.21
N ASN A 132 -20.43 -10.46 -13.06
CA ASN A 132 -21.00 -9.21 -12.56
C ASN A 132 -21.61 -9.35 -11.16
N ASP A 133 -21.24 -10.43 -10.45
CA ASP A 133 -21.70 -10.71 -9.10
C ASP A 133 -20.62 -10.34 -8.10
N ALA A 134 -21.03 -9.84 -6.93
CA ALA A 134 -20.20 -9.72 -5.76
C ALA A 134 -20.23 -11.04 -4.97
N LEU A 135 -19.07 -11.64 -4.71
CA LEU A 135 -18.99 -12.83 -3.85
C LEU A 135 -18.67 -12.40 -2.43
N SER A 136 -19.29 -13.05 -1.45
CA SER A 136 -18.99 -12.87 -0.02
C SER A 136 -18.65 -14.21 0.61
N ASN A 137 -17.67 -14.24 1.49
CA ASN A 137 -17.33 -15.43 2.24
C ASN A 137 -16.82 -15.08 3.66
N PHE A 138 -16.65 -16.11 4.49
CA PHE A 138 -16.08 -15.99 5.82
C PHE A 138 -15.40 -17.30 6.24
N PHE A 139 -14.36 -17.19 7.06
CA PHE A 139 -13.73 -18.33 7.73
C PHE A 139 -13.56 -18.03 9.22
N GLY A 140 -13.63 -19.07 10.04
CA GLY A 140 -13.35 -18.98 11.47
C GLY A 140 -12.05 -19.70 11.80
N LYS A 141 -11.14 -19.04 12.52
CA LYS A 141 -9.94 -19.64 13.13
C LYS A 141 -9.04 -20.40 12.14
N GLY A 142 -9.01 -19.97 10.88
CA GLY A 142 -8.22 -20.56 9.79
C GLY A 142 -8.77 -21.89 9.27
N VAL A 143 -10.03 -22.23 9.57
CA VAL A 143 -10.69 -23.44 9.06
C VAL A 143 -11.34 -23.13 7.71
N GLU A 144 -10.72 -23.63 6.64
CA GLU A 144 -11.22 -23.52 5.27
C GLU A 144 -12.50 -24.36 5.07
N ASP A 145 -13.67 -23.71 5.06
CA ASP A 145 -14.94 -24.30 4.59
C ASP A 145 -15.49 -23.49 3.41
N PHE A 146 -15.14 -23.94 2.20
CA PHE A 146 -15.52 -23.30 0.93
C PHE A 146 -17.04 -23.33 0.63
N LYS A 147 -17.87 -23.92 1.50
CA LYS A 147 -19.34 -23.88 1.39
C LYS A 147 -19.97 -22.61 1.96
N ASN A 148 -19.19 -21.79 2.67
CA ASN A 148 -19.64 -20.54 3.26
C ASN A 148 -19.74 -19.38 2.25
N GLY A 149 -19.28 -19.57 1.01
CA GLY A 149 -19.38 -18.57 -0.05
C GLY A 149 -20.81 -18.33 -0.51
N ALA A 150 -21.17 -17.07 -0.78
CA ALA A 150 -22.45 -16.68 -1.36
C ALA A 150 -22.26 -15.64 -2.47
N THR A 151 -23.06 -15.75 -3.53
CA THR A 151 -23.03 -14.91 -4.74
C THR A 151 -24.19 -13.91 -4.72
N HIS A 152 -23.90 -12.64 -4.96
CA HIS A 152 -24.87 -11.54 -4.93
C HIS A 152 -24.88 -10.78 -6.26
N ALA A 153 -26.03 -10.75 -6.92
CA ALA A 153 -26.19 -9.97 -8.14
C ALA A 153 -26.12 -8.46 -7.85
N VAL A 154 -25.34 -7.72 -8.63
CA VAL A 154 -25.22 -6.26 -8.53
C VAL A 154 -25.97 -5.59 -9.69
N SER A 155 -26.63 -4.47 -9.42
CA SER A 155 -27.33 -3.67 -10.45
C SER A 155 -26.37 -2.65 -11.05
N GLY A 156 -26.10 -2.72 -12.35
CA GLY A 156 -25.02 -1.95 -12.99
C GLY A 156 -23.80 -2.83 -13.27
N SER A 157 -22.70 -2.26 -13.75
CA SER A 157 -21.48 -3.03 -14.07
C SER A 157 -20.44 -2.87 -12.96
N ILE A 158 -20.09 -3.96 -12.26
CA ILE A 158 -19.07 -3.90 -11.20
C ILE A 158 -17.66 -3.54 -11.73
N HIS A 159 -17.47 -3.56 -13.05
CA HIS A 159 -16.22 -3.27 -13.75
C HIS A 159 -16.16 -1.86 -14.35
N ASP A 160 -17.32 -1.24 -14.60
CA ASP A 160 -17.42 0.10 -15.21
C ASP A 160 -17.89 1.16 -14.21
N ASP A 161 -18.79 0.79 -13.29
CA ASP A 161 -19.39 1.66 -12.28
C ASP A 161 -18.71 1.48 -10.91
N PHE A 162 -18.79 2.51 -10.07
CA PHE A 162 -18.39 2.41 -8.67
C PHE A 162 -19.59 2.03 -7.80
N HIS A 163 -19.42 1.02 -6.95
CA HIS A 163 -20.43 0.51 -6.03
C HIS A 163 -19.98 0.64 -4.57
N ASN A 164 -20.97 0.71 -3.67
CA ASN A 164 -20.77 0.76 -2.23
C ASN A 164 -20.95 -0.63 -1.63
N TYR A 165 -19.83 -1.24 -1.22
CA TYR A 165 -19.80 -2.49 -0.49
C TYR A 165 -19.67 -2.21 1.00
N THR A 166 -20.79 -2.36 1.71
CA THR A 166 -20.85 -2.19 3.16
C THR A 166 -20.88 -3.56 3.84
N THR A 167 -20.03 -3.76 4.84
CA THR A 167 -20.08 -4.93 5.73
C THR A 167 -20.25 -4.44 7.17
N VAL A 168 -21.22 -4.99 7.90
CA VAL A 168 -21.51 -4.64 9.31
C VAL A 168 -21.30 -5.87 10.17
N TRP A 169 -20.54 -5.75 11.25
CA TRP A 169 -20.10 -6.87 12.07
C TRP A 169 -20.34 -6.59 13.55
N THR A 170 -21.06 -7.50 14.18
CA THR A 170 -21.37 -7.48 15.60
C THR A 170 -21.08 -8.86 16.20
N LYS A 171 -21.15 -8.98 17.53
CA LYS A 171 -21.06 -10.30 18.19
C LYS A 171 -22.21 -11.25 17.82
N ASP A 172 -23.35 -10.71 17.36
CA ASP A 172 -24.59 -11.47 17.15
C ASP A 172 -24.82 -11.80 15.67
N GLN A 173 -24.42 -10.92 14.75
CA GLN A 173 -24.55 -11.11 13.30
C GLN A 173 -23.54 -10.30 12.47
N LEU A 174 -23.26 -10.84 11.27
CA LEU A 174 -22.45 -10.28 10.21
C LEU A 174 -23.34 -10.06 8.98
N GLU A 175 -23.27 -8.87 8.40
CA GLU A 175 -24.15 -8.45 7.31
C GLU A 175 -23.36 -7.89 6.14
N TRP A 176 -23.79 -8.20 4.93
CA TRP A 176 -23.22 -7.68 3.69
C TRP A 176 -24.30 -6.92 2.92
N TRP A 177 -23.90 -5.76 2.41
CA TRP A 177 -24.77 -4.78 1.76
C TRP A 177 -24.11 -4.28 0.46
N VAL A 178 -24.91 -4.10 -0.58
CA VAL A 178 -24.49 -3.50 -1.87
C VAL A 178 -25.41 -2.31 -2.14
N ASP A 179 -24.83 -1.12 -2.34
CA ASP A 179 -25.56 0.13 -2.66
C ASP A 179 -26.72 0.45 -1.70
N GLY A 180 -26.54 0.13 -0.41
CA GLY A 180 -27.54 0.32 0.63
C GLY A 180 -28.64 -0.74 0.71
N SER A 181 -28.56 -1.80 -0.12
CA SER A 181 -29.43 -2.98 -0.04
C SER A 181 -28.72 -4.13 0.68
N GLN A 182 -29.38 -4.74 1.67
CA GLN A 182 -28.84 -5.90 2.39
C GLN A 182 -28.94 -7.15 1.51
N VAL A 183 -27.80 -7.78 1.20
CA VAL A 183 -27.74 -8.97 0.33
C VAL A 183 -27.48 -10.26 1.13
N ARG A 184 -26.89 -10.16 2.32
CA ARG A 184 -26.63 -11.32 3.20
C ARG A 184 -26.68 -10.94 4.68
N VAL A 185 -27.20 -11.86 5.49
CA VAL A 185 -27.02 -11.88 6.94
C VAL A 185 -26.56 -13.27 7.37
N LEU A 186 -25.55 -13.32 8.24
CA LEU A 186 -25.08 -14.51 8.94
C LEU A 186 -25.23 -14.25 10.44
N LYS A 187 -26.08 -15.00 11.13
CA LYS A 187 -26.11 -14.96 12.60
C LYS A 187 -24.94 -15.77 13.14
N ALA A 188 -24.38 -15.35 14.28
CA ALA A 188 -23.28 -16.07 14.91
C ALA A 188 -23.64 -17.53 15.24
N THR A 189 -24.90 -17.81 15.60
CA THR A 189 -25.41 -19.17 15.84
C THR A 189 -25.32 -20.08 14.62
N ASP A 190 -25.45 -19.52 13.42
CA ASP A 190 -25.57 -20.28 12.17
C ASP A 190 -24.18 -20.68 11.66
N ALA A 191 -23.13 -19.96 12.07
CA ALA A 191 -21.72 -20.27 11.83
C ALA A 191 -21.19 -21.36 12.78
N ASN A 192 -21.73 -22.58 12.63
CA ASN A 192 -21.37 -23.76 13.43
C ASN A 192 -21.52 -23.53 14.95
N ASN A 193 -22.70 -23.09 15.40
CA ASN A 193 -22.97 -22.75 16.81
C ASN A 193 -21.91 -21.80 17.39
N THR A 194 -21.65 -20.68 16.71
CA THR A 194 -20.61 -19.66 16.98
C THR A 194 -19.14 -20.08 16.85
N ALA A 195 -18.82 -21.38 16.72
CA ALA A 195 -17.44 -21.84 16.67
C ALA A 195 -16.66 -21.30 15.46
N ALA A 196 -17.32 -21.24 14.29
CA ALA A 196 -16.75 -20.74 13.04
C ALA A 196 -17.07 -19.25 12.78
N TYR A 197 -17.73 -18.56 13.72
CA TYR A 197 -18.07 -17.15 13.55
C TYR A 197 -16.83 -16.25 13.72
N PRO A 198 -16.54 -15.32 12.78
CA PRO A 198 -15.50 -14.30 12.94
C PRO A 198 -15.77 -13.40 14.15
N GLN A 199 -14.87 -13.41 15.13
CA GLN A 199 -15.15 -12.86 16.46
C GLN A 199 -13.91 -12.29 17.16
N THR A 200 -12.83 -12.04 16.42
CA THR A 200 -11.58 -11.50 16.95
C THR A 200 -11.17 -10.26 16.13
N PRO A 201 -10.41 -9.29 16.69
CA PRO A 201 -10.09 -8.03 16.01
C PRO A 201 -9.47 -8.27 14.62
N MET A 202 -9.90 -7.52 13.61
CA MET A 202 -9.46 -7.71 12.21
C MET A 202 -8.80 -6.46 11.62
N ARG A 203 -7.85 -6.67 10.71
CA ARG A 203 -7.28 -5.65 9.81
C ARG A 203 -7.98 -5.69 8.46
N LEU A 204 -8.27 -4.54 7.88
CA LEU A 204 -8.78 -4.44 6.50
C LEU A 204 -7.62 -4.47 5.51
N SER A 205 -7.68 -5.36 4.53
CA SER A 205 -6.81 -5.42 3.36
C SER A 205 -7.62 -5.13 2.10
N LEU A 206 -7.06 -4.33 1.19
CA LEU A 206 -7.63 -4.01 -0.12
C LEU A 206 -6.57 -4.36 -1.17
N GLY A 207 -6.93 -5.12 -2.20
CA GLY A 207 -5.97 -5.49 -3.23
C GLY A 207 -6.55 -6.31 -4.38
N ILE A 208 -5.69 -6.58 -5.35
CA ILE A 208 -6.00 -7.34 -6.57
C ILE A 208 -5.02 -8.49 -6.71
N TRP A 209 -5.46 -9.62 -7.25
CA TRP A 209 -4.60 -10.78 -7.51
C TRP A 209 -5.05 -11.57 -8.73
N ALA A 210 -4.16 -12.41 -9.26
CA ALA A 210 -4.44 -13.28 -10.39
C ALA A 210 -4.70 -14.71 -9.91
N GLY A 211 -5.95 -15.03 -9.57
CA GLY A 211 -6.38 -16.38 -9.25
C GLY A 211 -6.19 -17.37 -10.41
N GLY A 212 -6.17 -16.86 -11.65
CA GLY A 212 -5.80 -17.58 -12.88
C GLY A 212 -4.29 -17.67 -13.17
N ASP A 213 -3.40 -17.24 -12.27
CA ASP A 213 -1.95 -17.40 -12.47
C ASP A 213 -1.60 -18.90 -12.58
N PRO A 214 -0.84 -19.36 -13.60
CA PRO A 214 -0.47 -20.78 -13.78
C PRO A 214 0.21 -21.46 -12.57
N ARG A 215 0.69 -20.69 -11.59
CA ARG A 215 1.26 -21.18 -10.32
C ARG A 215 0.20 -21.56 -9.27
N MET A 216 -1.05 -21.15 -9.45
CA MET A 216 -2.16 -21.45 -8.55
C MET A 216 -2.73 -22.86 -8.77
N ALA A 217 -3.35 -23.40 -7.73
CA ALA A 217 -4.06 -24.67 -7.81
C ALA A 217 -5.15 -24.65 -8.91
N ALA A 218 -5.37 -25.79 -9.57
CA ALA A 218 -6.31 -25.88 -10.70
C ALA A 218 -7.73 -25.41 -10.35
N GLY A 219 -8.23 -25.77 -9.15
CA GLY A 219 -9.54 -25.31 -8.67
C GLY A 219 -9.62 -23.80 -8.42
N THR A 220 -8.54 -23.15 -7.98
CA THR A 220 -8.48 -21.68 -7.84
C THR A 220 -8.53 -21.00 -9.20
N ARG A 221 -7.78 -21.54 -10.18
CA ARG A 221 -7.80 -21.04 -11.56
C ARG A 221 -9.20 -21.20 -12.17
N GLU A 222 -9.82 -22.36 -12.02
CA GLU A 222 -11.20 -22.63 -12.48
C GLU A 222 -12.22 -21.68 -11.83
N TRP A 223 -12.18 -21.52 -10.49
CA TRP A 223 -13.02 -20.59 -9.74
C TRP A 223 -12.90 -19.15 -10.26
N ALA A 224 -11.67 -18.69 -10.53
CA ALA A 224 -11.40 -17.36 -11.07
C ALA A 224 -11.76 -17.17 -12.56
N GLY A 225 -12.32 -18.19 -13.22
CA GLY A 225 -12.72 -18.16 -14.64
C GLY A 225 -11.70 -18.71 -15.63
N GLY A 226 -10.63 -19.33 -15.13
CA GLY A 226 -9.53 -19.95 -15.88
C GLY A 226 -8.26 -19.09 -15.95
N ASP A 227 -7.30 -19.55 -16.74
CA ASP A 227 -5.96 -18.95 -16.81
C ASP A 227 -5.96 -17.47 -17.22
N THR A 228 -5.13 -16.69 -16.53
CA THR A 228 -4.94 -15.24 -16.76
C THR A 228 -4.03 -14.97 -17.95
N ASP A 229 -4.52 -14.15 -18.88
CA ASP A 229 -3.71 -13.61 -19.98
C ASP A 229 -3.12 -12.25 -19.60
N TYR A 230 -1.88 -12.24 -19.11
CA TYR A 230 -1.18 -11.00 -18.77
C TYR A 230 -0.89 -10.09 -19.98
N ALA A 231 -0.91 -10.61 -21.22
CA ALA A 231 -0.67 -9.79 -22.41
C ALA A 231 -1.91 -8.97 -22.82
N ALA A 232 -3.11 -9.35 -22.36
CA ALA A 232 -4.35 -8.60 -22.53
C ALA A 232 -4.63 -7.59 -21.39
N GLY A 233 -3.71 -7.45 -20.43
CA GLY A 233 -3.75 -6.40 -19.41
C GLY A 233 -3.24 -5.04 -19.93
N PRO A 234 -3.01 -4.05 -19.04
CA PRO A 234 -3.08 -4.15 -17.58
C PRO A 234 -4.51 -4.23 -17.04
N TYR A 235 -4.68 -4.90 -15.90
CA TYR A 235 -5.96 -5.02 -15.19
C TYR A 235 -5.91 -4.18 -13.91
N THR A 236 -6.89 -3.31 -13.68
CA THR A 236 -6.87 -2.36 -12.55
C THR A 236 -8.17 -2.36 -11.77
N MET A 237 -8.06 -2.56 -10.46
CA MET A 237 -9.12 -2.33 -9.48
C MET A 237 -8.99 -0.90 -8.94
N TYR A 238 -10.12 -0.25 -8.66
CA TYR A 238 -10.17 1.14 -8.23
C TYR A 238 -10.94 1.28 -6.92
N VAL A 239 -10.37 1.98 -5.93
CA VAL A 239 -11.05 2.27 -4.64
C VAL A 239 -11.01 3.78 -4.38
N LYS A 240 -12.18 4.43 -4.34
CA LYS A 240 -12.30 5.87 -4.07
C LYS A 240 -12.19 6.20 -2.59
N SER A 241 -12.88 5.44 -1.75
CA SER A 241 -12.92 5.68 -0.31
C SER A 241 -13.15 4.39 0.47
N ALA A 242 -12.63 4.39 1.70
CA ALA A 242 -12.90 3.38 2.71
C ALA A 242 -13.31 4.09 4.01
N GLN A 243 -14.58 3.98 4.40
CA GLN A 243 -14.95 4.26 5.78
C GLN A 243 -14.72 3.02 6.63
N VAL A 244 -14.10 3.20 7.79
CA VAL A 244 -13.96 2.17 8.82
C VAL A 244 -14.52 2.73 10.11
N THR A 245 -15.40 1.96 10.75
CA THR A 245 -15.98 2.27 12.05
C THR A 245 -15.64 1.14 13.01
N ASP A 246 -14.95 1.46 14.09
CA ASP A 246 -14.71 0.54 15.20
C ASP A 246 -15.83 0.70 16.24
N TYR A 247 -16.49 -0.40 16.60
CA TYR A 247 -17.54 -0.37 17.64
C TYR A 247 -16.97 -0.48 19.06
N SER A 248 -15.65 -0.61 19.19
CA SER A 248 -14.93 -0.54 20.46
C SER A 248 -14.23 0.81 20.65
N SER A 249 -13.71 1.05 21.85
CA SER A 249 -12.87 2.21 22.15
C SER A 249 -11.70 1.81 23.04
N GLY A 250 -10.47 2.07 22.60
CA GLY A 250 -9.27 1.80 23.38
C GLY A 250 -8.00 2.06 22.58
N LYS A 251 -6.86 1.71 23.18
CA LYS A 251 -5.52 1.83 22.57
C LYS A 251 -5.13 0.60 21.76
N GLU A 252 -5.42 -0.58 22.29
CA GLU A 252 -4.92 -1.87 21.79
C GLU A 252 -5.77 -3.03 22.30
N TYR A 253 -5.77 -4.14 21.56
CA TYR A 253 -6.41 -5.41 21.92
C TYR A 253 -5.37 -6.44 22.33
N SER A 254 -5.66 -7.22 23.36
CA SER A 254 -4.84 -8.37 23.75
C SER A 254 -5.72 -9.59 24.03
N PHE A 255 -5.18 -10.77 23.76
CA PHE A 255 -5.88 -12.03 23.99
C PHE A 255 -5.62 -12.48 25.43
N GLY A 256 -6.67 -12.50 26.26
CA GLY A 256 -6.58 -12.90 27.67
C GLY A 256 -6.37 -14.40 27.88
N ASP A 257 -6.64 -15.21 26.85
CA ASP A 257 -6.41 -16.65 26.81
C ASP A 257 -6.18 -17.11 25.35
N LYS A 258 -6.19 -18.43 25.12
CA LYS A 258 -5.91 -19.06 23.81
C LYS A 258 -7.16 -19.58 23.08
N THR A 259 -8.37 -19.22 23.51
CA THR A 259 -9.63 -19.75 22.94
C THR A 259 -9.95 -19.21 21.55
N GLY A 260 -9.49 -17.99 21.24
CA GLY A 260 -9.94 -17.26 20.06
C GLY A 260 -11.42 -16.89 20.10
N SER A 261 -12.01 -16.75 21.30
CA SER A 261 -13.36 -16.20 21.47
C SER A 261 -13.32 -14.70 21.73
N TRP A 262 -14.41 -13.99 21.41
CA TRP A 262 -14.50 -12.54 21.59
C TRP A 262 -14.45 -12.13 23.08
N GLU A 263 -14.91 -12.97 24.00
CA GLU A 263 -14.85 -12.76 25.46
C GLU A 263 -13.40 -12.77 26.01
N SER A 264 -12.48 -13.44 25.30
CA SER A 264 -11.06 -13.45 25.66
C SER A 264 -10.39 -12.08 25.44
N ILE A 265 -10.92 -11.27 24.51
CA ILE A 265 -10.31 -10.00 24.10
C ILE A 265 -10.36 -8.98 25.26
N LYS A 266 -9.19 -8.41 25.58
CA LYS A 266 -9.00 -7.34 26.55
C LYS A 266 -8.62 -6.08 25.80
N ILE A 267 -9.46 -5.06 25.91
CA ILE A 267 -9.25 -3.73 25.34
C ILE A 267 -8.53 -2.90 26.39
N THR A 268 -7.32 -2.42 26.10
CA THR A 268 -6.59 -1.52 27.00
C THR A 268 -7.15 -0.10 26.87
N GLU A 269 -7.51 0.51 28.00
CA GLU A 269 -7.98 1.91 28.05
C GLU A 269 -6.92 2.89 27.52
N GLY A 270 -7.38 3.94 26.83
CA GLY A 270 -6.54 4.96 26.22
C GLY A 270 -6.98 5.30 24.80
N ASN A 271 -6.27 6.22 24.16
CA ASN A 271 -6.47 6.55 22.75
C ASN A 271 -5.74 5.57 21.84
N SER A 272 -6.32 5.29 20.67
CA SER A 272 -5.59 4.68 19.55
C SER A 272 -4.47 5.60 19.07
N THR A 273 -3.29 5.03 18.84
CA THR A 273 -2.14 5.74 18.26
C THR A 273 -2.42 6.21 16.83
N VAL A 274 -3.22 5.46 16.07
CA VAL A 274 -3.63 5.85 14.71
C VAL A 274 -4.65 6.97 14.75
N LYS A 275 -5.59 6.94 15.70
CA LYS A 275 -6.54 8.03 15.94
C LYS A 275 -5.81 9.34 16.28
N GLU A 276 -4.80 9.28 17.16
CA GLU A 276 -3.96 10.44 17.49
C GLU A 276 -3.18 10.95 16.27
N ALA A 277 -2.64 10.06 15.42
CA ALA A 277 -1.93 10.46 14.21
C ALA A 277 -2.84 11.04 13.11
N LEU A 278 -4.04 10.49 12.91
CA LEU A 278 -5.00 10.95 11.90
C LEU A 278 -5.70 12.26 12.29
N LEU A 279 -5.92 12.49 13.59
CA LEU A 279 -6.55 13.70 14.11
C LEU A 279 -5.51 14.74 14.59
N ALA A 280 -4.21 14.48 14.42
CA ALA A 280 -3.18 15.46 14.71
C ALA A 280 -3.29 16.65 13.74
N GLU A 281 -3.33 17.86 14.29
CA GLU A 281 -3.28 19.10 13.51
C GLU A 281 -2.07 19.06 12.55
N PRO A 282 -2.27 19.30 11.23
CA PRO A 282 -1.19 19.23 10.27
C PRO A 282 -0.09 20.21 10.66
N SER A 283 1.16 19.73 10.74
CA SER A 283 2.28 20.57 11.16
C SER A 283 2.39 21.76 10.19
N LYS A 284 2.26 22.98 10.71
CA LYS A 284 2.32 24.23 9.93
C LYS A 284 3.40 24.18 8.84
N SER A 285 3.06 24.58 7.63
CA SER A 285 3.98 24.67 6.50
C SER A 285 5.19 25.57 6.82
N VAL A 286 6.26 25.48 6.04
CA VAL A 286 7.44 26.36 6.24
C VAL A 286 7.06 27.84 6.10
N SER A 287 6.12 28.17 5.21
CA SER A 287 5.52 29.50 5.08
C SER A 287 4.74 29.92 6.33
N GLU A 288 3.83 29.10 6.85
CA GLU A 288 3.05 29.45 8.06
C GLU A 288 3.92 29.50 9.33
N LYS A 289 4.94 28.62 9.41
CA LYS A 289 5.98 28.69 10.44
C LYS A 289 6.72 30.02 10.35
N PHE A 290 7.19 30.41 9.16
CA PHE A 290 7.81 31.71 8.93
C PHE A 290 6.87 32.86 9.28
N ASP A 291 5.61 32.80 8.87
CA ASP A 291 4.64 33.86 9.12
C ASP A 291 4.29 34.03 10.60
N SER A 292 4.30 32.94 11.37
CA SER A 292 4.16 32.94 12.82
C SER A 292 5.39 33.44 13.59
N LEU A 293 6.53 33.68 12.93
CA LEU A 293 7.70 34.27 13.57
C LEU A 293 7.43 35.73 13.96
N ASN A 294 7.97 36.13 15.12
CA ASN A 294 7.95 37.54 15.52
C ASN A 294 8.80 38.41 14.54
N PRO A 295 8.57 39.73 14.48
CA PRO A 295 9.25 40.60 13.51
C PRO A 295 10.78 40.51 13.58
N THR A 296 11.35 40.42 14.78
CA THR A 296 12.80 40.29 15.00
C THR A 296 13.37 39.00 14.37
N ALA A 297 12.68 37.88 14.53
CA ALA A 297 13.07 36.60 13.94
C ALA A 297 12.93 36.62 12.41
N LYS A 298 11.87 37.23 11.84
CA LYS A 298 11.77 37.45 10.39
C LYS A 298 12.95 38.29 9.87
N THR A 299 13.30 39.38 10.54
CA THR A 299 14.46 40.22 10.18
C THR A 299 15.78 39.44 10.23
N ALA A 300 15.99 38.59 11.23
CA ALA A 300 17.19 37.75 11.32
C ALA A 300 17.30 36.72 10.17
N VAL A 301 16.17 36.13 9.75
CA VAL A 301 16.12 35.23 8.59
C VAL A 301 16.42 35.99 7.28
N TYR A 302 15.84 37.18 7.08
CA TYR A 302 16.17 38.01 5.91
C TYR A 302 17.64 38.44 5.90
N ALA A 303 18.19 38.90 7.03
CA ALA A 303 19.58 39.33 7.13
C ALA A 303 20.57 38.20 6.85
N SER A 304 20.31 37.00 7.35
CA SER A 304 21.14 35.81 7.08
C SER A 304 21.02 35.34 5.63
N GLY A 305 19.81 35.36 5.04
CA GLY A 305 19.61 35.07 3.61
C GLY A 305 20.37 36.05 2.69
N VAL A 306 20.29 37.35 2.96
CA VAL A 306 21.07 38.38 2.23
C VAL A 306 22.57 38.17 2.41
N GLY A 307 23.03 37.87 3.63
CA GLY A 307 24.45 37.60 3.91
C GLY A 307 24.99 36.41 3.10
N VAL A 308 24.25 35.29 3.04
CA VAL A 308 24.60 34.13 2.23
C VAL A 308 24.59 34.46 0.74
N GLY A 309 23.58 35.18 0.25
CA GLY A 309 23.50 35.63 -1.15
C GLY A 309 24.70 36.50 -1.55
N CYS A 310 25.07 37.49 -0.73
CA CYS A 310 26.25 38.31 -0.94
C CYS A 310 27.56 37.51 -0.91
N ALA A 311 27.68 36.53 -0.01
CA ALA A 311 28.85 35.66 0.06
C ALA A 311 29.00 34.78 -1.19
N LEU A 312 27.89 34.21 -1.70
CA LEU A 312 27.88 33.42 -2.94
C LEU A 312 28.23 34.27 -4.17
N ILE A 313 27.71 35.50 -4.26
CA ILE A 313 28.06 36.44 -5.34
C ILE A 313 29.55 36.83 -5.27
N ALA A 314 30.06 37.16 -4.08
CA ALA A 314 31.46 37.51 -3.88
C ALA A 314 32.40 36.34 -4.22
N PHE A 315 32.03 35.11 -3.82
CA PHE A 315 32.77 33.89 -4.17
C PHE A 315 32.76 33.63 -5.68
N GLY A 316 31.60 33.78 -6.34
CA GLY A 316 31.48 33.67 -7.79
C GLY A 316 32.37 34.68 -8.53
N LEU A 317 32.31 35.96 -8.16
CA LEU A 317 33.16 37.02 -8.72
C LEU A 317 34.65 36.72 -8.50
N TRP A 318 35.04 36.29 -7.30
CA TRP A 318 36.42 35.88 -7.01
C TRP A 318 36.86 34.71 -7.87
N TYR A 319 36.00 33.70 -8.05
CA TYR A 319 36.27 32.53 -8.89
C TYR A 319 36.45 32.92 -10.36
N PHE A 320 35.57 33.75 -10.92
CA PHE A 320 35.70 34.26 -12.30
C PHE A 320 36.98 35.09 -12.49
N ILE A 321 37.33 35.98 -11.56
CA ILE A 321 38.57 36.76 -11.60
C ILE A 321 39.80 35.84 -11.54
N ARG A 322 39.76 34.81 -10.68
CA ARG A 322 40.85 33.82 -10.54
C ARG A 322 41.02 32.97 -11.80
N GLN A 323 39.93 32.50 -12.41
CA GLN A 323 39.97 31.76 -13.66
C GLN A 323 40.49 32.62 -14.81
N ARG A 324 40.01 33.87 -14.95
CA ARG A 324 40.52 34.81 -15.97
C ARG A 324 42.02 35.09 -15.81
N LYS A 325 42.53 35.19 -14.56
CA LYS A 325 43.97 35.34 -14.30
C LYS A 325 44.78 34.09 -14.67
N ARG A 326 44.24 32.88 -14.49
CA ARG A 326 44.87 31.62 -14.93
C ARG A 326 44.94 31.53 -16.44
N GLY A 327 43.82 31.73 -17.14
CA GLY A 327 43.79 31.75 -18.61
C GLY A 327 44.74 32.80 -19.22
N ALA A 328 44.86 33.99 -18.61
CA ALA A 328 45.82 35.01 -19.06
C ALA A 328 47.29 34.67 -18.72
N ALA A 329 47.56 33.78 -17.77
CA ALA A 329 48.91 33.25 -17.55
C ALA A 329 49.24 32.17 -18.59
N GLU A 330 48.31 31.24 -18.84
CA GLU A 330 48.45 30.19 -19.86
C GLU A 330 48.60 30.76 -21.27
N ALA A 331 47.85 31.82 -21.62
CA ALA A 331 47.99 32.53 -22.90
C ALA A 331 49.40 33.12 -23.08
N ARG A 332 49.93 33.84 -22.08
CA ARG A 332 51.29 34.40 -22.12
C ARG A 332 52.37 33.33 -22.20
N MET A 333 52.19 32.18 -21.55
CA MET A 333 53.12 31.05 -21.68
C MET A 333 53.09 30.44 -23.09
N ARG A 334 51.92 30.40 -23.75
CA ARG A 334 51.82 29.97 -25.17
C ARG A 334 52.45 30.97 -26.12
N GLU A 335 52.24 32.27 -25.91
CA GLU A 335 52.88 33.33 -26.70
C GLU A 335 54.42 33.27 -26.57
N ALA A 336 54.94 33.13 -25.36
CA ALA A 336 56.36 32.98 -25.11
C ALA A 336 56.94 31.71 -25.79
N LYS A 337 56.24 30.57 -25.71
CA LYS A 337 56.67 29.33 -26.39
C LYS A 337 56.64 29.45 -27.90
N ALA A 338 55.61 30.10 -28.47
CA ALA A 338 55.54 30.34 -29.92
C ALA A 338 56.63 31.30 -30.42
N GLU A 339 57.06 32.26 -29.59
CA GLU A 339 58.21 33.11 -29.88
C GLU A 339 59.54 32.35 -29.77
N GLU A 340 59.69 31.45 -28.79
CA GLU A 340 60.84 30.55 -28.69
C GLU A 340 60.94 29.61 -29.89
N GLU A 341 59.84 28.94 -30.26
CA GLU A 341 59.73 28.10 -31.47
C GLU A 341 60.07 28.89 -32.74
N ARG A 342 59.61 30.15 -32.86
CA ARG A 342 59.96 31.03 -33.99
C ARG A 342 61.46 31.34 -34.04
N LEU A 343 62.06 31.68 -32.90
CA LEU A 343 63.49 31.97 -32.78
C LEU A 343 64.37 30.72 -33.00
N GLU A 344 63.87 29.54 -32.65
CA GLU A 344 64.52 28.26 -32.93
C GLU A 344 64.48 27.94 -34.43
N MET A 345 63.33 28.11 -35.08
CA MET A 345 63.20 27.99 -36.55
C MET A 345 64.10 28.97 -37.31
N GLU A 346 64.18 30.24 -36.89
CA GLU A 346 65.14 31.20 -37.45
C GLU A 346 66.60 30.78 -37.25
N ARG A 347 66.92 30.09 -36.15
CA ARG A 347 68.26 29.59 -35.86
C ARG A 347 68.62 28.41 -36.76
N PHE A 348 67.71 27.47 -36.98
CA PHE A 348 67.89 26.37 -37.93
C PHE A 348 68.10 26.89 -39.36
N GLN A 349 67.27 27.83 -39.82
CA GLN A 349 67.45 28.47 -41.13
C GLN A 349 68.82 29.15 -41.27
N LYS A 350 69.29 29.88 -40.24
CA LYS A 350 70.61 30.53 -40.23
C LYS A 350 71.79 29.54 -40.17
N SER A 351 71.60 28.35 -39.59
CA SER A 351 72.63 27.30 -39.59
C SER A 351 72.64 26.43 -40.86
N GLY A 352 71.72 26.67 -41.80
CA GLY A 352 71.60 25.87 -43.03
C GLY A 352 71.09 24.45 -42.79
N ILE A 353 70.46 24.20 -41.65
CA ILE A 353 69.85 22.91 -41.28
C ILE A 353 68.36 23.03 -41.56
N ASP A 354 67.85 22.17 -42.44
CA ASP A 354 66.42 22.09 -42.74
C ASP A 354 65.69 21.43 -41.56
N PRO A 355 64.75 22.12 -40.87
CA PRO A 355 64.03 21.55 -39.74
C PRO A 355 63.19 20.31 -40.12
N ASP A 356 62.75 20.20 -41.39
CA ASP A 356 62.05 19.00 -41.87
C ASP A 356 63.01 17.82 -42.14
N SER A 357 64.34 18.03 -42.17
CA SER A 357 65.29 16.91 -42.37
C SER A 357 65.34 15.93 -41.20
N PHE A 358 64.89 16.34 -40.01
CA PHE A 358 64.74 15.44 -38.86
C PHE A 358 63.56 14.46 -39.02
N ASN A 359 62.63 14.74 -39.94
CA ASN A 359 61.52 13.83 -40.28
C ASN A 359 61.95 12.70 -41.25
N GLY A 360 63.24 12.64 -41.62
CA GLY A 360 63.74 11.71 -42.64
C GLY A 360 65.14 11.17 -42.39
N SER A 361 65.33 10.38 -41.32
CA SER A 361 66.27 9.21 -41.29
C SER A 361 66.46 8.54 -39.92
N THR A 362 66.18 9.21 -38.80
CA THR A 362 66.27 8.61 -37.44
C THR A 362 65.13 9.03 -36.49
N GLY A 363 64.05 9.62 -37.02
CA GLY A 363 62.86 9.93 -36.23
C GLY A 363 62.08 8.68 -35.84
N THR A 364 62.09 8.32 -34.55
CA THR A 364 61.09 7.41 -33.99
C THR A 364 59.73 8.09 -34.01
N GLU A 365 58.87 7.72 -34.97
CA GLU A 365 57.46 8.08 -34.95
C GLU A 365 56.85 7.61 -33.62
N TYR A 366 56.31 8.55 -32.81
CA TYR A 366 55.55 8.22 -31.61
C TYR A 366 54.17 7.68 -31.99
N ASN A 367 54.13 6.44 -32.48
CA ASN A 367 52.89 5.78 -32.86
C ASN A 367 52.21 5.18 -31.63
N ALA A 368 51.17 5.86 -31.14
CA ALA A 368 50.44 5.47 -29.93
C ALA A 368 49.68 4.12 -30.04
N ARG A 369 49.75 3.40 -31.17
CA ARG A 369 49.10 2.10 -31.38
C ARG A 369 49.96 0.89 -31.01
N ASP A 370 51.29 1.03 -30.92
CA ASP A 370 52.19 -0.13 -30.73
C ASP A 370 52.27 -0.64 -29.28
N PHE A 371 51.75 0.11 -28.30
CA PHE A 371 51.68 -0.32 -26.90
C PHE A 371 50.61 -1.40 -26.60
N SER A 372 49.85 -1.87 -27.60
CA SER A 372 48.71 -2.77 -27.39
C SER A 372 49.02 -4.27 -27.47
N LYS A 373 50.20 -4.72 -27.92
CA LYS A 373 50.47 -6.15 -28.14
C LYS A 373 51.87 -6.61 -27.71
N ASN A 374 51.88 -7.36 -26.61
CA ASN A 374 52.94 -8.26 -26.12
C ASN A 374 54.25 -7.57 -25.66
N GLY A 375 54.42 -7.44 -24.35
CA GLY A 375 55.65 -6.92 -23.74
C GLY A 375 56.57 -8.02 -23.18
N MET A 376 57.71 -7.60 -22.59
CA MET A 376 58.44 -8.25 -21.48
C MET A 376 59.45 -7.23 -20.90
N VAL A 377 59.99 -7.52 -19.70
CA VAL A 377 60.68 -6.56 -18.81
C VAL A 377 62.20 -6.78 -18.76
N GLN A 378 62.98 -5.69 -18.72
CA GLN A 378 64.28 -5.54 -18.02
C GLN A 378 64.60 -4.03 -17.92
N GLU A 379 64.58 -3.38 -16.76
CA GLU A 379 65.57 -3.41 -15.67
C GLU A 379 66.91 -2.75 -16.08
N THR A 380 67.06 -1.43 -15.88
CA THR A 380 67.73 -0.89 -14.67
C THR A 380 67.35 0.58 -14.42
N SER A 381 67.56 1.06 -13.18
CA SER A 381 66.74 2.13 -12.56
C SER A 381 67.44 3.46 -12.28
N TYR A 382 66.63 4.52 -12.18
CA TYR A 382 66.80 5.54 -11.13
C TYR A 382 65.45 5.83 -10.48
N SER A 383 65.39 5.80 -9.16
CA SER A 383 64.14 5.84 -8.38
C SER A 383 64.02 7.11 -7.54
N VAL A 384 62.83 7.70 -7.53
CA VAL A 384 62.39 8.75 -6.61
C VAL A 384 61.20 8.21 -5.80
N PRO A 385 61.07 8.49 -4.49
CA PRO A 385 60.19 7.70 -3.62
C PRO A 385 58.69 7.87 -3.92
N ALA A 386 57.95 6.76 -3.88
CA ALA A 386 56.50 6.78 -3.96
C ALA A 386 55.88 7.20 -2.61
N THR A 387 55.12 8.30 -2.61
CA THR A 387 54.21 8.64 -1.51
C THR A 387 52.78 8.22 -1.86
N GLN A 388 52.39 7.08 -1.29
CA GLN A 388 51.03 6.53 -1.14
C GLN A 388 49.88 7.24 -1.88
N GLU A 389 49.31 6.57 -2.88
CA GLU A 389 47.90 6.75 -3.18
C GLU A 389 47.05 6.15 -2.05
N LYS A 390 46.21 6.99 -1.42
CA LYS A 390 44.98 6.53 -0.78
C LYS A 390 43.81 6.91 -1.67
N ALA A 391 43.22 5.92 -2.33
CA ALA A 391 41.90 6.07 -2.91
C ALA A 391 40.88 6.26 -1.77
N VAL A 392 40.28 7.43 -1.69
CA VAL A 392 39.06 7.68 -0.93
C VAL A 392 38.08 8.37 -1.88
N TRP A 393 36.89 7.79 -1.97
CA TRP A 393 35.78 8.38 -2.68
C TRP A 393 35.16 9.49 -1.84
N ASP A 394 35.25 10.74 -2.31
CA ASP A 394 34.37 11.83 -1.90
C ASP A 394 33.59 12.27 -3.16
N ALA A 395 32.35 11.82 -3.34
CA ALA A 395 31.16 12.36 -2.69
C ALA A 395 30.89 13.81 -3.12
N ALA A 396 30.20 13.96 -4.25
CA ALA A 396 29.60 15.24 -4.63
C ALA A 396 28.41 15.54 -3.69
N PRO A 397 28.39 16.68 -2.97
CA PRO A 397 27.21 17.11 -2.26
C PRO A 397 26.25 17.78 -3.24
N ALA A 398 25.27 17.01 -3.73
CA ALA A 398 24.01 17.59 -4.18
C ALA A 398 23.29 18.18 -2.96
N ALA A 399 23.48 19.48 -2.72
CA ALA A 399 22.88 20.21 -1.60
C ALA A 399 22.09 21.43 -2.09
N ALA A 400 21.05 21.17 -2.87
CA ALA A 400 20.04 22.16 -3.26
C ALA A 400 18.70 21.85 -2.60
N ALA A 401 18.62 21.97 -1.27
CA ALA A 401 17.40 22.14 -0.47
C ALA A 401 17.75 22.22 1.03
N GLY A 402 17.00 22.99 1.82
CA GLY A 402 16.94 22.82 3.28
C GLY A 402 17.94 23.63 4.13
N ALA A 403 17.86 24.97 4.07
CA ALA A 403 18.40 25.79 5.16
C ALA A 403 17.46 25.71 6.38
N GLY A 404 17.79 24.89 7.38
CA GLY A 404 16.99 24.72 8.59
C GLY A 404 17.84 24.29 9.80
N ALA A 405 17.57 24.92 10.95
CA ALA A 405 18.12 24.62 12.28
C ALA A 405 19.66 24.78 12.46
N VAL A 406 20.05 25.96 12.97
CA VAL A 406 21.28 26.12 13.76
C VAL A 406 21.04 25.56 15.16
N GLY A 407 21.92 24.69 15.67
CA GLY A 407 21.73 24.06 16.98
C GLY A 407 23.01 23.56 17.65
N ALA A 408 23.53 24.36 18.59
CA ALA A 408 24.45 24.02 19.70
C ALA A 408 25.74 23.22 19.40
N ALA A 409 26.88 23.92 19.51
CA ALA A 409 28.16 23.28 19.82
C ALA A 409 28.23 22.90 21.32
N GLY A 410 28.82 21.75 21.65
CA GLY A 410 29.02 21.34 23.04
C GLY A 410 29.90 20.10 23.23
N GLY A 411 31.14 20.32 23.67
CA GLY A 411 31.93 19.30 24.40
C GLY A 411 32.67 18.23 23.58
N MET A 412 33.90 18.53 23.13
CA MET A 412 34.89 17.47 22.99
C MET A 412 35.31 16.96 24.38
N ARG A 413 35.22 15.65 24.61
CA ARG A 413 36.24 14.92 25.38
C ARG A 413 36.38 13.51 24.83
N ALA A 414 37.58 13.18 24.38
CA ALA A 414 37.94 11.81 24.03
C ALA A 414 38.11 10.97 25.29
N TYR A 415 37.70 9.70 25.23
CA TYR A 415 38.64 8.64 25.56
C TYR A 415 38.31 7.35 24.79
N SER A 416 39.31 6.49 24.70
CA SER A 416 39.38 5.34 23.83
C SER A 416 38.83 4.05 24.43
N ASP A 417 38.52 3.15 23.50
CA ASP A 417 38.82 1.71 23.53
C ASP A 417 37.66 0.73 23.77
N SER A 418 37.71 -0.28 22.91
CA SER A 418 36.96 -1.50 22.89
C SER A 418 37.41 -2.47 24.00
N ARG A 419 36.47 -3.23 24.58
CA ARG A 419 36.55 -4.70 24.54
C ARG A 419 35.30 -5.41 25.07
N THR A 420 35.01 -6.49 24.36
CA THR A 420 34.17 -7.65 24.71
C THR A 420 34.30 -8.11 26.17
N GLY A 421 33.17 -8.47 26.80
CA GLY A 421 33.17 -9.16 28.10
C GLY A 421 31.78 -9.48 28.66
N THR A 422 31.19 -10.61 28.26
CA THR A 422 30.34 -11.43 29.15
C THR A 422 31.28 -12.34 29.99
N PRO A 423 30.87 -12.98 31.12
CA PRO A 423 29.51 -13.40 31.49
C PRO A 423 29.16 -13.28 33.01
N VAL A 424 28.18 -14.09 33.45
CA VAL A 424 27.89 -14.61 34.81
C VAL A 424 26.59 -14.14 35.50
N LEU A 425 25.68 -15.10 35.64
CA LEU A 425 24.52 -15.25 36.54
C LEU A 425 24.90 -16.25 37.67
N PRO A 426 24.08 -16.62 38.69
CA PRO A 426 22.83 -16.06 39.29
C PRO A 426 23.05 -15.98 40.86
N PRO A 427 22.17 -16.32 41.85
CA PRO A 427 20.74 -16.70 41.82
C PRO A 427 19.81 -16.31 43.00
N LEU A 428 18.55 -16.81 42.90
CA LEU A 428 17.62 -17.30 43.94
C LEU A 428 16.50 -16.41 44.55
N ARG A 429 15.31 -17.06 44.56
CA ARG A 429 14.18 -17.05 45.53
C ARG A 429 12.97 -16.11 45.38
N THR A 430 11.94 -16.68 44.75
CA THR A 430 10.60 -17.00 45.33
C THR A 430 9.91 -16.03 46.29
N GLN A 431 8.67 -15.63 45.94
CA GLN A 431 7.44 -16.00 46.69
C GLN A 431 6.15 -15.52 45.97
N SER A 432 5.14 -16.40 45.95
CA SER A 432 3.70 -16.06 45.86
C SER A 432 3.10 -16.36 47.25
N PRO A 433 1.93 -15.81 47.65
CA PRO A 433 0.64 -16.29 47.12
C PRO A 433 -0.59 -15.31 47.19
N SER A 434 -1.74 -15.85 46.80
CA SER A 434 -3.12 -15.64 47.30
C SER A 434 -4.08 -14.54 46.76
N VAL A 435 -5.34 -14.99 46.67
CA VAL A 435 -6.60 -14.48 46.07
C VAL A 435 -7.73 -15.37 46.71
N PRO A 436 -9.07 -15.08 46.77
CA PRO A 436 -9.89 -13.85 46.75
C PRO A 436 -10.67 -13.70 48.12
N PRO A 437 -11.92 -13.15 48.25
CA PRO A 437 -13.20 -13.66 47.68
C PRO A 437 -14.14 -12.56 47.09
N SER A 438 -15.40 -12.92 46.78
CA SER A 438 -16.24 -12.32 45.71
C SER A 438 -17.69 -11.92 46.08
N GLY A 439 -18.28 -11.01 45.29
CA GLY A 439 -19.74 -10.82 45.05
C GLY A 439 -20.45 -9.67 45.80
N PRO A 440 -21.70 -9.30 45.47
CA PRO A 440 -22.51 -9.60 44.25
C PRO A 440 -23.07 -8.34 43.53
N LEU A 441 -23.74 -8.54 42.37
CA LEU A 441 -24.45 -7.51 41.58
C LEU A 441 -25.83 -7.12 42.17
N PRO A 442 -26.39 -5.96 41.76
CA PRO A 442 -27.80 -5.98 41.33
C PRO A 442 -28.14 -5.12 40.08
N MET A 443 -28.89 -5.77 39.18
CA MET A 443 -30.03 -5.30 38.35
C MET A 443 -30.26 -3.81 38.03
N ALA A 444 -30.56 -3.53 36.75
CA ALA A 444 -31.10 -2.27 36.25
C ALA A 444 -32.63 -2.11 36.46
N PRO A 445 -33.16 -0.88 36.30
CA PRO A 445 -34.54 -0.65 35.89
C PRO A 445 -34.65 -0.03 34.48
N SER A 446 -35.82 -0.15 33.86
CA SER A 446 -36.13 0.31 32.50
C SER A 446 -37.27 1.35 32.46
N ARG A 447 -37.39 2.05 31.32
CA ARG A 447 -38.47 2.99 30.91
C ARG A 447 -38.67 4.29 31.71
N SER A 448 -38.68 5.43 31.00
CA SER A 448 -39.93 6.14 30.63
C SER A 448 -39.69 7.58 30.17
N THR A 449 -40.49 8.03 29.20
CA THR A 449 -40.64 9.40 28.69
C THR A 449 -41.35 10.35 29.66
N SER A 450 -40.92 11.61 29.76
CA SER A 450 -41.73 12.87 29.89
C SER A 450 -40.76 14.06 30.13
N HIS A 451 -40.78 15.20 29.43
CA HIS A 451 -41.78 16.27 29.15
C HIS A 451 -41.70 17.49 30.11
N GLY A 452 -41.50 18.69 29.52
CA GLY A 452 -41.65 20.02 30.14
C GLY A 452 -40.33 20.73 30.53
N GLY A 453 -40.10 22.03 30.23
CA GLY A 453 -40.87 22.99 29.42
C GLY A 453 -40.44 24.46 29.63
N TYR A 454 -40.89 25.37 28.74
CA TYR A 454 -40.84 26.87 28.83
C TYR A 454 -39.47 27.56 28.57
N SER A 455 -39.34 28.71 27.86
CA SER A 455 -40.33 29.54 27.13
C SER A 455 -39.72 30.50 26.06
N ARG A 456 -40.43 30.62 24.92
CA ARG A 456 -40.60 31.71 23.92
C ARG A 456 -39.71 32.98 23.89
N LEU A 457 -39.31 33.38 22.66
CA LEU A 457 -39.69 34.59 21.88
C LEU A 457 -39.00 34.49 20.48
N GLY A 458 -39.53 34.82 19.30
CA GLY A 458 -40.87 35.22 18.81
C GLY A 458 -40.92 35.17 17.26
N SER A 459 -42.14 35.13 16.66
CA SER A 459 -42.46 35.17 15.21
C SER A 459 -42.60 36.62 14.68
N PRO A 460 -42.76 36.96 13.36
CA PRO A 460 -43.42 36.21 12.26
C PRO A 460 -42.70 36.31 10.86
N ASP A 461 -43.18 35.89 9.67
CA ASP A 461 -44.46 35.32 9.19
C ASP A 461 -44.35 34.56 7.82
N GLN A 462 -45.47 33.94 7.38
CA GLN A 462 -45.88 33.56 5.99
C GLN A 462 -45.39 32.28 5.23
N HIS A 463 -46.31 31.29 5.23
CA HIS A 463 -46.94 30.57 4.09
C HIS A 463 -46.22 29.55 3.16
N SER A 464 -46.68 28.29 3.28
CA SER A 464 -46.73 27.26 2.21
C SER A 464 -48.07 26.48 2.27
N PRO A 465 -48.69 26.07 1.13
CA PRO A 465 -49.93 25.27 1.10
C PRO A 465 -49.73 23.73 1.02
N PRO A 466 -50.78 22.91 1.24
CA PRO A 466 -50.68 21.46 1.52
C PRO A 466 -50.91 20.52 0.29
N PRO A 467 -50.63 19.19 0.42
CA PRO A 467 -50.82 18.20 -0.64
C PRO A 467 -52.26 17.66 -0.74
N MET A 468 -52.64 17.13 -1.92
CA MET A 468 -53.93 16.45 -2.18
C MET A 468 -53.75 15.04 -2.74
N SER A 469 -54.69 14.15 -2.40
CA SER A 469 -54.99 12.86 -3.03
C SER A 469 -56.49 12.54 -2.81
N PRO A 470 -57.09 11.53 -3.47
CA PRO A 470 -57.61 11.54 -4.84
C PRO A 470 -59.16 11.40 -4.88
N PRO A 471 -59.80 11.38 -6.06
CA PRO A 471 -61.19 10.89 -6.19
C PRO A 471 -61.39 9.71 -7.16
N HIS A 472 -62.43 8.91 -6.88
CA HIS A 472 -62.94 7.79 -7.68
C HIS A 472 -64.13 8.20 -8.58
N GLY A 473 -64.37 7.41 -9.64
CA GLY A 473 -65.64 7.31 -10.40
C GLY A 473 -65.73 8.18 -11.65
N GLY A 474 -66.40 7.78 -12.75
CA GLY A 474 -67.08 6.51 -13.07
C GLY A 474 -68.20 6.70 -14.10
N TYR A 475 -68.38 5.76 -15.05
CA TYR A 475 -69.46 5.70 -16.08
C TYR A 475 -69.47 6.85 -17.13
N SER A 476 -69.97 6.72 -18.38
CA SER A 476 -70.64 5.63 -19.13
C SER A 476 -70.67 5.86 -20.66
N ASP A 477 -70.67 4.76 -21.42
CA ASP A 477 -71.45 4.44 -22.64
C ASP A 477 -71.25 5.04 -24.06
N ASN A 478 -71.43 4.11 -25.02
CA ASN A 478 -71.87 4.20 -26.43
C ASN A 478 -70.89 4.68 -27.55
N ALA A 479 -70.95 4.18 -28.81
CA ALA A 479 -71.47 2.92 -29.40
C ALA A 479 -71.11 2.84 -30.91
N PHE A 480 -71.24 1.64 -31.54
CA PHE A 480 -71.20 1.31 -32.99
C PHE A 480 -69.83 1.41 -33.74
N GLY A 481 -69.48 0.49 -34.67
CA GLY A 481 -70.08 -0.81 -35.06
C GLY A 481 -69.51 -1.42 -36.38
N ASN A 482 -69.81 -2.71 -36.64
CA ASN A 482 -69.61 -3.51 -37.89
C ASN A 482 -68.16 -3.93 -38.29
N GLN A 483 -67.89 -5.09 -38.94
CA GLN A 483 -68.74 -6.21 -39.43
C GLN A 483 -67.92 -7.51 -39.72
N GLN A 484 -68.54 -8.72 -39.58
CA GLN A 484 -68.23 -10.04 -40.22
C GLN A 484 -66.80 -10.65 -40.05
N GLY A 485 -66.50 -11.97 -39.98
CA GLY A 485 -67.19 -13.28 -40.04
C GLY A 485 -66.11 -14.38 -40.27
N GLY A 486 -66.27 -15.70 -40.14
CA GLY A 486 -67.35 -16.60 -39.69
C GLY A 486 -67.07 -18.07 -40.09
N PHE A 487 -67.49 -19.08 -39.29
CA PHE A 487 -67.36 -20.55 -39.51
C PHE A 487 -65.93 -21.16 -39.41
N GLY A 488 -65.71 -22.44 -39.06
CA GLY A 488 -66.65 -23.51 -38.67
C GLY A 488 -65.96 -24.83 -38.21
N ASN A 489 -66.59 -25.52 -37.27
CA ASN A 489 -66.18 -26.66 -36.42
C ASN A 489 -65.91 -28.04 -37.10
N ASN A 490 -65.07 -28.89 -36.47
CA ASN A 490 -65.11 -30.38 -36.33
C ASN A 490 -63.71 -30.93 -35.90
N GLY A 491 -63.50 -31.99 -35.10
CA GLY A 491 -64.41 -32.83 -34.31
C GLY A 491 -63.85 -34.28 -34.10
N TYR A 492 -63.70 -34.73 -32.84
CA TYR A 492 -63.33 -36.10 -32.38
C TYR A 492 -61.93 -36.67 -32.75
N GLY A 493 -61.29 -37.56 -31.98
CA GLY A 493 -61.59 -38.09 -30.63
C GLY A 493 -60.71 -39.32 -30.25
N GLY A 494 -60.53 -39.59 -28.93
CA GLY A 494 -59.85 -40.78 -28.38
C GLY A 494 -58.31 -40.78 -28.45
N GLY A 495 -57.55 -41.47 -27.57
CA GLY A 495 -57.96 -42.18 -26.35
C GLY A 495 -56.94 -43.22 -25.86
N ASN A 496 -56.50 -43.06 -24.59
CA ASN A 496 -56.05 -44.12 -23.67
C ASN A 496 -54.57 -44.63 -23.68
N GLN A 497 -54.17 -45.09 -22.48
CA GLN A 497 -53.01 -45.88 -22.07
C GLN A 497 -51.61 -45.22 -22.01
N GLY A 498 -51.04 -45.18 -20.80
CA GLY A 498 -49.62 -44.94 -20.56
C GLY A 498 -48.92 -46.21 -20.06
N TYR A 499 -47.64 -46.10 -19.67
CA TYR A 499 -46.91 -47.16 -18.98
C TYR A 499 -45.91 -46.59 -17.96
N GLN A 500 -45.73 -47.32 -16.85
CA GLN A 500 -44.70 -47.05 -15.85
C GLN A 500 -43.31 -47.53 -16.33
N GLY A 501 -42.24 -46.98 -15.75
CA GLY A 501 -40.89 -47.55 -15.82
C GLY A 501 -39.89 -46.75 -14.99
N GLY A 502 -39.53 -47.27 -13.81
CA GLY A 502 -38.45 -46.71 -12.97
C GLY A 502 -37.12 -47.46 -13.10
N PHE A 503 -36.18 -47.16 -12.18
CA PHE A 503 -34.77 -47.58 -12.13
C PHE A 503 -33.88 -46.91 -13.21
N ARG A 504 -32.91 -46.06 -12.86
CA ARG A 504 -31.96 -46.12 -11.73
C ARG A 504 -31.68 -44.76 -11.10
#